data_AF-A0A8T0FZ73-F1
#
_entry.id   AF-A0A8T0FZ73-F1
#
_cell.length_a   1.000
_cell.length_b   1.000
_cell.length_c   1.000
_cell.angle_alpha   90.00
_cell.angle_beta   90.00
_cell.angle_gamma   90.00
#
_symmetry.space_group_name_H-M   'P 1'
#
loop_
_entity.id
_entity.type
_entity.pdbx_description
1 polymer ?
#
loop_
_entity_poly.entity_id
_entity_poly.type
_entity_poly.pdbx_seq_one_letter_code
_entity_poly.pdbx_strand_id
1 'polypeptide(L)'
;MFILLLFLLLKRKLKRVFGDERMQVWDLVAPLAAELRLQEPRLFMAESGAPVDCSAPATLLDGEPLLLQEGQLPWDTRSGTDVRLRIVEELLSSEKDYCHTLKTVADLYEKPLRKLLSMEKEDYKSLFDWVEPICSLSKMVIIKLTVAVEEWEMYETKVASIFSKLLWNKYEEYQNLYLDIALPLLKEKETNDEDFVALCQLRQGAAKYSLAALLELPQRWKDTNIE
;
A
#
# COMPACT_ATOMS: atom_id res chain seq x y z
N MET A 1 8.79 29.34 -15.20
CA MET A 1 9.88 28.44 -14.76
C MET A 1 9.58 28.09 -13.32
N PHE A 2 8.77 27.05 -13.12
CA PHE A 2 8.48 26.53 -11.79
C PHE A 2 9.54 25.49 -11.46
N ILE A 3 10.09 25.58 -10.26
CA ILE A 3 11.12 24.67 -9.77
C ILE A 3 10.41 23.78 -8.76
N LEU A 4 10.21 22.51 -9.11
CA LEU A 4 9.62 21.55 -8.17
C LEU A 4 10.62 21.22 -7.07
N LEU A 5 10.20 21.16 -5.80
CA LEU A 5 11.08 20.81 -4.69
C LEU A 5 10.70 19.45 -4.08
N LEU A 6 11.39 18.39 -4.49
CA LEU A 6 11.21 17.07 -3.90
C LEU A 6 12.19 16.85 -2.75
N PHE A 7 11.72 16.35 -1.61
CA PHE A 7 12.56 16.09 -0.44
C PHE A 7 12.77 14.59 -0.23
N LEU A 8 13.89 14.04 -0.68
CA LEU A 8 14.16 12.61 -0.52
C LEU A 8 14.90 12.32 0.78
N LEU A 9 14.30 11.51 1.64
CA LEU A 9 14.88 11.04 2.88
C LEU A 9 15.60 9.71 2.66
N LEU A 10 16.91 9.72 2.90
CA LEU A 10 17.83 8.70 2.46
C LEU A 10 18.86 8.43 3.55
N LYS A 11 18.79 7.29 4.25
CA LYS A 11 19.62 7.01 5.44
C LYS A 11 19.66 8.21 6.42
N ARG A 12 18.52 8.88 6.62
CA ARG A 12 18.34 10.12 7.41
C ARG A 12 18.96 11.41 6.82
N LYS A 13 19.31 11.44 5.53
CA LYS A 13 19.74 12.65 4.81
C LYS A 13 18.67 13.08 3.82
N LEU A 14 18.41 14.38 3.80
CA LEU A 14 17.42 15.03 2.96
C LEU A 14 18.08 15.54 1.68
N LYS A 15 17.71 15.03 0.50
CA LYS A 15 18.19 15.52 -0.80
C LYS A 15 17.06 16.28 -1.50
N ARG A 16 17.37 17.48 -2.00
CA ARG A 16 16.44 18.30 -2.78
C ARG A 16 16.61 17.95 -4.26
N VAL A 17 15.52 17.63 -4.93
CA VAL A 17 15.50 17.38 -6.37
C VAL A 17 14.66 18.44 -7.04
N PHE A 18 15.15 18.92 -8.18
CA PHE A 18 14.50 19.94 -8.98
C PHE A 18 14.01 19.34 -10.28
N GLY A 19 12.72 19.51 -10.57
CA GLY A 19 12.06 18.98 -11.77
C GLY A 19 11.31 20.04 -12.56
N ASP A 20 10.94 19.68 -13.78
CA ASP A 20 10.08 20.46 -14.68
C ASP A 20 8.66 19.85 -14.71
N GLU A 21 7.66 20.61 -15.14
CA GLU A 21 6.23 20.25 -15.11
C GLU A 21 5.88 19.02 -15.96
N ARG A 22 6.75 18.66 -16.91
CA ARG A 22 6.56 17.52 -17.83
C ARG A 22 7.22 16.22 -17.36
N MET A 23 7.97 16.25 -16.26
CA MET A 23 8.70 15.08 -15.76
C MET A 23 7.80 14.17 -14.95
N GLN A 24 8.01 12.87 -15.07
CA GLN A 24 7.42 11.89 -14.17
C GLN A 24 8.22 11.79 -12.88
N VAL A 25 7.60 11.26 -11.83
CA VAL A 25 8.27 11.01 -10.54
C VAL A 25 9.55 10.17 -10.75
N TRP A 26 9.49 9.15 -11.61
CA TRP A 26 10.64 8.30 -11.88
C TRP A 26 11.80 9.03 -12.55
N ASP A 27 11.55 9.98 -13.45
CA ASP A 27 12.61 10.73 -14.13
C ASP A 27 13.48 11.52 -13.14
N LEU A 28 12.88 11.97 -12.03
CA LEU A 28 13.56 12.67 -10.95
C LEU A 28 14.32 11.71 -10.02
N VAL A 29 13.81 10.50 -9.84
CA VAL A 29 14.32 9.53 -8.86
C VAL A 29 15.35 8.58 -9.47
N ALA A 30 15.25 8.24 -10.75
CA ALA A 30 16.12 7.28 -11.43
C ALA A 30 17.62 7.61 -11.32
N PRO A 31 18.07 8.87 -11.48
CA PRO A 31 19.48 9.22 -11.30
C PRO A 31 19.98 8.95 -9.87
N LEU A 32 19.10 9.13 -8.87
CA LEU A 32 19.41 8.93 -7.46
C LEU A 32 19.43 7.45 -7.08
N ALA A 33 18.47 6.68 -7.59
CA ALA A 33 18.48 5.23 -7.44
C ALA A 33 19.76 4.61 -8.04
N ALA A 34 20.21 5.11 -9.20
CA ALA A 34 21.45 4.70 -9.84
C ALA A 34 22.70 5.09 -9.03
N GLU A 35 22.75 6.32 -8.51
CA GLU A 35 23.84 6.80 -7.64
C GLU A 35 24.02 5.90 -6.40
N LEU A 36 22.91 5.41 -5.87
CA LEU A 36 22.86 4.58 -4.66
C LEU A 36 22.94 3.08 -4.94
N ARG A 37 22.92 2.68 -6.22
CA ARG A 37 22.90 1.28 -6.67
C ARG A 37 21.77 0.46 -6.03
N LEU A 38 20.62 1.09 -5.80
CA LEU A 38 19.46 0.42 -5.21
C LEU A 38 18.92 -0.63 -6.18
N GLN A 39 18.68 -1.84 -5.68
CA GLN A 39 17.92 -2.86 -6.42
C GLN A 39 16.41 -2.63 -6.18
N GLU A 40 15.64 -2.53 -7.26
CA GLU A 40 14.18 -2.33 -7.20
C GLU A 40 13.73 -1.18 -6.26
N PRO A 41 14.14 0.07 -6.51
CA PRO A 41 13.81 1.18 -5.63
C PRO A 41 12.29 1.39 -5.49
N ARG A 42 11.86 1.65 -4.26
CA ARG A 42 10.47 1.94 -3.90
C ARG A 42 10.36 3.33 -3.29
N LEU A 43 9.29 4.01 -3.64
CA LEU A 43 9.00 5.38 -3.20
C LEU A 43 7.76 5.39 -2.32
N PHE A 44 7.86 6.12 -1.20
CA PHE A 44 6.75 6.33 -0.27
C PHE A 44 6.65 7.80 0.09
N MET A 45 5.46 8.31 0.36
CA MET A 45 5.27 9.65 0.94
C MET A 45 5.75 9.62 2.39
N ALA A 46 6.51 10.63 2.83
CA ALA A 46 7.12 10.60 4.17
C ALA A 46 6.11 10.84 5.30
N GLU A 47 5.03 11.57 5.04
CA GLU A 47 3.99 11.84 6.05
C GLU A 47 3.02 10.67 6.23
N SER A 48 2.47 10.15 5.12
CA SER A 48 1.44 9.10 5.14
C SER A 48 1.99 7.68 5.01
N GLY A 49 3.25 7.53 4.57
CA GLY A 49 3.81 6.24 4.18
C GLY A 49 3.19 5.66 2.91
N ALA A 50 2.32 6.40 2.21
CA ALA A 50 1.65 5.88 1.02
C ALA A 50 2.64 5.58 -0.10
N PRO A 51 2.56 4.41 -0.76
CA PRO A 51 3.40 4.13 -1.93
C PRO A 51 3.10 5.14 -3.03
N VAL A 52 4.13 5.61 -3.72
CA VAL A 52 4.02 6.63 -4.78
C VAL A 52 3.95 5.95 -6.14
N ASP A 53 3.11 6.47 -7.04
CA ASP A 53 3.13 6.07 -8.45
C ASP A 53 4.30 6.74 -9.16
N CYS A 54 5.29 5.94 -9.53
CA CYS A 54 6.48 6.40 -10.25
C CYS A 54 6.16 6.97 -11.65
N SER A 55 5.00 6.61 -12.23
CA SER A 55 4.55 7.08 -13.54
C SER A 55 3.71 8.37 -13.47
N ALA A 56 3.34 8.79 -12.26
CA ALA A 56 2.56 10.01 -12.06
C ALA A 56 3.39 11.28 -12.41
N PRO A 57 2.73 12.38 -12.76
CA PRO A 57 3.38 13.67 -12.94
C PRO A 57 4.08 14.12 -11.65
N ALA A 58 5.33 14.57 -11.75
CA ALA A 58 6.07 15.05 -10.59
C ALA A 58 5.40 16.25 -9.92
N THR A 59 4.61 17.03 -10.65
CA THR A 59 3.88 18.21 -10.17
C THR A 59 2.95 17.94 -8.99
N LEU A 60 2.50 16.69 -8.83
CA LEU A 60 1.63 16.28 -7.73
C LEU A 60 2.38 16.11 -6.40
N LEU A 61 3.72 16.22 -6.40
CA LEU A 61 4.59 16.06 -5.22
C LEU A 61 5.38 17.33 -4.91
N ASP A 62 4.96 18.49 -5.43
CA ASP A 62 5.70 19.74 -5.18
C ASP A 62 5.71 20.10 -3.69
N GLY A 63 6.90 20.19 -3.11
CA GLY A 63 7.11 20.46 -1.68
C GLY A 63 6.93 19.25 -0.76
N GLU A 64 6.54 18.08 -1.29
CA GLU A 64 6.27 16.88 -0.50
C GLU A 64 7.55 16.06 -0.25
N PRO A 65 7.83 15.66 1.01
CA PRO A 65 8.91 14.74 1.31
C PRO A 65 8.58 13.30 0.94
N LEU A 66 9.51 12.64 0.26
CA LEU A 66 9.45 11.25 -0.13
C LEU A 66 10.55 10.43 0.55
N LEU A 67 10.25 9.16 0.81
CA LEU A 67 11.17 8.15 1.28
C LEU A 67 11.56 7.28 0.09
N LEU A 68 12.85 7.22 -0.23
CA LEU A 68 13.39 6.27 -1.19
C LEU A 68 14.01 5.09 -0.44
N GLN A 69 13.47 3.91 -0.68
CA GLN A 69 13.88 2.67 -0.04
C GLN A 69 14.27 1.62 -1.08
N GLU A 70 15.08 0.66 -0.66
CA GLU A 70 15.39 -0.54 -1.46
C GLU A 70 14.21 -1.51 -1.38
N GLY A 71 13.77 -2.04 -2.53
CA GLY A 71 12.54 -2.83 -2.58
C GLY A 71 12.69 -4.28 -2.19
N GLN A 72 13.90 -4.82 -2.23
CA GLN A 72 14.19 -6.22 -1.89
C GLN A 72 15.14 -6.27 -0.70
N LEU A 73 14.70 -6.90 0.39
CA LEU A 73 15.63 -7.48 1.35
C LEU A 73 16.36 -8.63 0.66
N PRO A 74 17.65 -8.88 0.94
CA PRO A 74 18.34 -10.01 0.36
C PRO A 74 17.59 -11.29 0.73
N TRP A 75 17.13 -12.02 -0.29
CA TRP A 75 16.50 -13.34 -0.11
C TRP A 75 17.44 -14.27 0.62
N ASP A 76 16.88 -15.24 1.34
CA ASP A 76 17.70 -16.27 1.91
C ASP A 76 18.50 -16.99 0.81
N THR A 77 19.78 -17.19 1.05
CA THR A 77 20.65 -17.98 0.17
C THR A 77 20.08 -19.37 -0.14
N ARG A 78 19.29 -19.94 0.79
CA ARG A 78 18.56 -21.22 0.64
C ARG A 78 17.51 -21.18 -0.49
N SER A 79 16.96 -20.01 -0.79
CA SER A 79 15.89 -19.81 -1.78
C SER A 79 16.35 -20.00 -3.23
N GLY A 80 17.67 -19.98 -3.48
CA GLY A 80 18.23 -20.36 -4.77
C GLY A 80 18.10 -21.86 -5.10
N THR A 81 17.87 -22.70 -4.08
CA THR A 81 17.78 -24.17 -4.21
C THR A 81 16.38 -24.70 -3.92
N ASP A 82 15.66 -24.14 -2.94
CA ASP A 82 14.28 -24.51 -2.62
C ASP A 82 13.29 -23.48 -3.19
N VAL A 83 12.65 -23.86 -4.31
CA VAL A 83 11.61 -23.06 -4.97
C VAL A 83 10.42 -22.79 -4.04
N ARG A 84 10.09 -23.70 -3.12
CA ARG A 84 8.97 -23.50 -2.19
C ARG A 84 9.29 -22.41 -1.18
N LEU A 85 10.53 -22.37 -0.67
CA LEU A 85 10.97 -21.30 0.23
C LEU A 85 10.88 -19.95 -0.46
N ARG A 86 11.34 -19.86 -1.72
CA ARG A 86 11.26 -18.64 -2.52
C ARG A 86 9.83 -18.12 -2.66
N ILE A 87 8.87 -19.00 -2.94
CA ILE A 87 7.44 -18.63 -3.05
C ILE A 87 6.92 -18.10 -1.70
N VAL A 88 7.32 -18.71 -0.58
CA VAL A 88 6.89 -18.30 0.75
C VAL A 88 7.52 -16.96 1.16
N GLU A 89 8.77 -16.71 0.79
CA GLU A 89 9.42 -15.41 0.98
C GLU A 89 8.76 -14.31 0.13
N GLU A 90 8.43 -14.61 -1.12
CA GLU A 90 7.70 -13.70 -2.00
C GLU A 90 6.32 -13.37 -1.40
N LEU A 91 5.60 -14.39 -0.92
CA LEU A 91 4.33 -14.23 -0.24
C LEU A 91 4.45 -13.39 1.04
N LEU A 92 5.49 -13.63 1.85
CA LEU A 92 5.77 -12.83 3.05
C LEU A 92 6.07 -11.36 2.69
N SER A 93 6.84 -11.13 1.63
CA SER A 93 7.13 -9.78 1.15
C SER A 93 5.86 -9.08 0.66
N SER A 94 5.05 -9.75 -0.18
CA SER A 94 3.80 -9.19 -0.67
C SER A 94 2.81 -8.93 0.46
N GLU A 95 2.76 -9.78 1.49
CA GLU A 95 1.89 -9.58 2.65
C GLU A 95 2.33 -8.37 3.48
N LYS A 96 3.64 -8.17 3.67
CA LYS A 96 4.18 -6.97 4.34
C LYS A 96 3.81 -5.70 3.57
N ASP A 97 3.94 -5.73 2.25
CA ASP A 97 3.59 -4.61 1.37
C ASP A 97 2.08 -4.30 1.40
N TYR A 98 1.26 -5.36 1.38
CA TYR A 98 -0.18 -5.26 1.52
C TYR A 98 -0.59 -4.66 2.87
N CYS A 99 -0.07 -5.19 3.98
CA CYS A 99 -0.33 -4.65 5.32
C CYS A 99 0.11 -3.20 5.48
N HIS A 100 1.27 -2.85 4.90
CA HIS A 100 1.74 -1.47 4.90
C HIS A 100 0.78 -0.57 4.12
N THR A 101 0.39 -0.97 2.91
CA THR A 101 -0.54 -0.22 2.06
C THR A 101 -1.89 -0.01 2.73
N LEU A 102 -2.45 -1.04 3.39
CA LEU A 102 -3.72 -0.90 4.12
C LEU A 102 -3.66 0.13 5.25
N LYS A 103 -2.54 0.19 5.99
CA LYS A 103 -2.37 1.19 7.04
C LYS A 103 -2.34 2.61 6.51
N THR A 104 -1.87 2.81 5.27
CA THR A 104 -1.81 4.14 4.66
C THR A 104 -3.20 4.72 4.41
N VAL A 105 -4.26 3.89 4.31
CA VAL A 105 -5.66 4.34 4.21
C VAL A 105 -6.02 5.25 5.38
N ALA A 106 -5.58 4.90 6.59
CA ALA A 106 -5.90 5.64 7.81
C ALA A 106 -5.30 7.06 7.79
N ASP A 107 -4.07 7.18 7.31
CA ASP A 107 -3.36 8.45 7.27
C ASP A 107 -3.76 9.31 6.06
N LEU A 108 -4.00 8.69 4.91
CA LEU A 108 -4.26 9.38 3.64
C LEU A 108 -5.71 9.83 3.49
N TYR A 109 -6.68 9.01 3.91
CA TYR A 109 -8.10 9.26 3.67
C TYR A 109 -8.91 9.33 4.97
N GLU A 110 -8.74 8.39 5.89
CA GLU A 110 -9.57 8.32 7.10
C GLU A 110 -9.48 9.61 7.95
N LYS A 111 -8.25 10.03 8.33
CA LYS A 111 -8.05 11.23 9.15
C LYS A 111 -8.54 12.53 8.50
N PRO A 112 -8.28 12.81 7.21
CA PRO A 112 -8.84 13.97 6.53
C PRO A 112 -10.37 13.92 6.40
N LEU A 113 -10.93 12.77 6.03
CA LEU A 113 -12.37 12.62 5.83
C LEU A 113 -13.16 12.72 7.14
N ARG A 114 -12.58 12.34 8.27
CA ARG A 114 -13.19 12.55 9.59
C ARG A 114 -13.43 14.02 9.93
N LYS A 115 -12.64 14.92 9.33
CA LYS A 115 -12.76 16.38 9.54
C LYS A 115 -13.77 17.01 8.57
N LEU A 116 -14.21 16.28 7.55
CA LEU A 116 -15.21 16.70 6.60
C LEU A 116 -16.59 16.65 7.25
N LEU A 117 -17.33 17.76 7.21
CA LEU A 117 -18.65 17.86 7.87
C LEU A 117 -19.75 17.07 7.15
N SER A 118 -19.54 16.67 5.88
CA SER A 118 -20.51 15.95 5.05
C SER A 118 -20.50 14.43 5.25
N MET A 119 -19.62 13.90 6.09
CA MET A 119 -19.54 12.48 6.37
C MET A 119 -20.26 12.12 7.67
N GLU A 120 -21.36 11.38 7.54
CA GLU A 120 -22.07 10.83 8.70
C GLU A 120 -21.22 9.76 9.39
N LYS A 121 -21.45 9.58 10.70
CA LYS A 121 -20.68 8.62 11.50
C LYS A 121 -20.88 7.18 11.03
N GLU A 122 -22.04 6.86 10.47
CA GLU A 122 -22.39 5.53 9.97
C GLU A 122 -21.73 5.23 8.62
N ASP A 123 -21.70 6.23 7.72
CA ASP A 123 -20.95 6.18 6.46
C ASP A 123 -19.45 5.98 6.71
N TYR A 124 -18.89 6.78 7.63
CA TYR A 124 -17.48 6.70 8.01
C TYR A 124 -17.11 5.30 8.49
N LYS A 125 -17.92 4.71 9.38
CA LYS A 125 -17.69 3.36 9.90
C LYS A 125 -17.73 2.32 8.78
N SER A 126 -18.70 2.44 7.88
CA SER A 126 -18.86 1.53 6.75
C SER A 126 -17.64 1.57 5.80
N LEU A 127 -17.01 2.73 5.66
CA LEU A 127 -15.83 2.92 4.80
C LEU A 127 -14.49 2.57 5.47
N PHE A 128 -14.37 2.63 6.80
CA PHE A 128 -13.06 2.52 7.48
C PHE A 128 -12.95 1.48 8.60
N ASP A 129 -14.05 1.04 9.23
CA ASP A 129 -13.97 0.12 10.39
C ASP A 129 -13.41 -1.27 10.02
N TRP A 130 -13.38 -1.63 8.74
CA TRP A 130 -12.79 -2.88 8.24
C TRP A 130 -11.26 -2.88 8.21
N VAL A 131 -10.61 -1.71 8.21
CA VAL A 131 -9.15 -1.58 8.02
C VAL A 131 -8.40 -2.27 9.16
N GLU A 132 -8.78 -2.02 10.42
CA GLU A 132 -8.08 -2.58 11.57
C GLU A 132 -8.24 -4.11 11.70
N PRO A 133 -9.45 -4.70 11.53
CA PRO A 133 -9.63 -6.15 11.47
C PRO A 133 -8.77 -6.83 10.39
N ILE A 134 -8.78 -6.32 9.15
CA ILE A 134 -8.00 -6.90 8.05
C ILE A 134 -6.49 -6.70 8.29
N CYS A 135 -6.07 -5.53 8.76
CA CYS A 135 -4.67 -5.30 9.14
C CYS A 135 -4.20 -6.25 10.25
N SER A 136 -5.04 -6.53 11.23
CA SER A 136 -4.72 -7.45 12.34
C SER A 136 -4.54 -8.88 11.83
N LEU A 137 -5.38 -9.33 10.91
CA LEU A 137 -5.26 -10.63 10.26
C LEU A 137 -3.99 -10.72 9.41
N SER A 138 -3.71 -9.69 8.61
CA SER A 138 -2.51 -9.61 7.80
C SER A 138 -1.24 -9.64 8.67
N LYS A 139 -1.19 -8.89 9.78
CA LYS A 139 -0.09 -8.96 10.77
C LYS A 139 0.09 -10.38 11.32
N MET A 140 -1.00 -11.09 11.62
CA MET A 140 -0.92 -12.49 12.09
C MET A 140 -0.30 -13.40 11.01
N VAL A 141 -0.70 -13.24 9.74
CA VAL A 141 -0.13 -13.99 8.61
C VAL A 141 1.36 -13.68 8.46
N ILE A 142 1.77 -12.41 8.51
CA ILE A 142 3.17 -12.00 8.45
C ILE A 142 4.00 -12.66 9.56
N ILE A 143 3.51 -12.64 10.81
CA ILE A 143 4.22 -13.25 11.93
C ILE A 143 4.41 -14.75 11.70
N LYS A 144 3.34 -15.46 11.33
CA LYS A 144 3.40 -16.91 11.08
C LYS A 144 4.29 -17.27 9.89
N LEU A 145 4.24 -16.50 8.81
CA LEU A 145 5.10 -16.69 7.64
C LEU A 145 6.57 -16.40 7.97
N THR A 146 6.83 -15.38 8.77
CA THR A 146 8.21 -15.06 9.22
C THR A 146 8.79 -16.23 10.01
N VAL A 147 8.05 -16.77 10.98
CA VAL A 147 8.48 -17.97 11.74
C VAL A 147 8.70 -19.16 10.81
N ALA A 148 7.79 -19.39 9.85
CA ALA A 148 7.91 -20.50 8.90
C ALA A 148 9.17 -20.38 8.01
N VAL A 149 9.54 -19.18 7.59
CA VAL A 149 10.77 -18.92 6.81
C VAL A 149 12.03 -19.06 7.65
N GLU A 150 12.01 -18.59 8.90
CA GLU A 150 13.14 -18.71 9.83
C GLU A 150 13.43 -20.18 10.17
N GLU A 151 12.39 -20.96 10.48
CA GLU A 151 12.45 -22.38 10.84
C GLU A 151 12.24 -23.30 9.62
N TRP A 152 12.60 -22.84 8.42
CA TRP A 152 12.28 -23.56 7.19
C TRP A 152 13.02 -24.88 7.03
N GLU A 153 12.25 -25.96 6.85
CA GLU A 153 12.68 -27.30 6.55
C GLU A 153 12.08 -27.77 5.22
N MET A 154 12.94 -28.14 4.27
CA MET A 154 12.59 -28.41 2.86
C MET A 154 11.54 -29.51 2.65
N TYR A 155 11.30 -30.38 3.64
CA TYR A 155 10.32 -31.46 3.49
C TYR A 155 9.26 -31.48 4.59
N GLU A 156 9.39 -30.65 5.63
CA GLU A 156 8.54 -30.73 6.82
C GLU A 156 7.68 -29.48 7.04
N THR A 157 8.13 -28.30 6.60
CA THR A 157 7.40 -27.06 6.85
C THR A 157 6.06 -27.04 6.10
N LYS A 158 4.97 -26.91 6.85
CA LYS A 158 3.59 -26.81 6.34
C LYS A 158 3.05 -25.39 6.54
N VAL A 159 2.91 -24.67 5.43
CA VAL A 159 2.43 -23.27 5.41
C VAL A 159 0.89 -23.18 5.40
N ALA A 160 0.20 -24.25 5.00
CA ALA A 160 -1.27 -24.26 4.87
C ALA A 160 -2.03 -23.93 6.17
N SER A 161 -1.46 -24.26 7.34
CA SER A 161 -2.07 -23.99 8.65
C SER A 161 -2.17 -22.49 8.98
N ILE A 162 -1.41 -21.65 8.27
CA ILE A 162 -1.44 -20.19 8.43
C ILE A 162 -2.79 -19.63 7.94
N PHE A 163 -3.34 -20.21 6.87
CA PHE A 163 -4.59 -19.81 6.24
C PHE A 163 -5.80 -20.47 6.91
N SER A 164 -6.00 -20.11 8.17
CA SER A 164 -7.09 -20.67 9.00
C SER A 164 -8.48 -20.27 8.49
N LYS A 165 -9.51 -21.07 8.83
CA LYS A 165 -10.91 -20.73 8.52
C LYS A 165 -11.32 -19.35 9.04
N LEU A 166 -10.77 -18.92 10.18
CA LEU A 166 -11.03 -17.60 10.74
C LEU A 166 -10.58 -16.48 9.78
N LEU A 167 -9.43 -16.64 9.12
CA LEU A 167 -8.94 -15.70 8.11
C LEU A 167 -9.96 -15.57 6.99
N TRP A 168 -10.33 -16.72 6.39
CA TRP A 168 -11.23 -16.75 5.25
C TRP A 168 -12.62 -16.19 5.56
N ASN A 169 -13.18 -16.55 6.71
CA ASN A 169 -14.48 -16.02 7.13
C ASN A 169 -14.46 -14.50 7.28
N LYS A 170 -13.35 -13.92 7.78
CA LYS A 170 -13.24 -12.46 7.93
C LYS A 170 -13.06 -11.73 6.61
N TYR A 171 -12.32 -12.32 5.67
CA TYR A 171 -12.27 -11.79 4.32
C TYR A 171 -13.65 -11.89 3.64
N GLU A 172 -14.38 -12.99 3.81
CA GLU A 172 -15.75 -13.13 3.29
C GLU A 172 -16.72 -12.10 3.89
N GLU A 173 -16.68 -11.88 5.21
CA GLU A 173 -17.44 -10.81 5.87
C GLU A 173 -17.13 -9.44 5.27
N TYR A 174 -15.85 -9.13 5.04
CA TYR A 174 -15.45 -7.90 4.37
C TYR A 174 -15.97 -7.83 2.94
N GLN A 175 -15.93 -8.95 2.20
CA GLN A 175 -16.37 -8.95 0.81
C GLN A 175 -17.85 -8.58 0.68
N ASN A 176 -18.68 -9.13 1.55
CA ASN A 176 -20.10 -8.81 1.60
C ASN A 176 -20.30 -7.33 2.00
N LEU A 177 -19.60 -6.86 3.03
CA LEU A 177 -19.67 -5.45 3.45
C LEU A 177 -19.25 -4.47 2.34
N TYR A 178 -18.21 -4.81 1.58
CA TYR A 178 -17.76 -3.99 0.46
C TYR A 178 -18.79 -3.91 -0.66
N LEU A 179 -19.31 -5.06 -1.10
CA LEU A 179 -20.24 -5.13 -2.22
C LEU A 179 -21.62 -4.54 -1.86
N ASP A 180 -22.11 -4.83 -0.67
CA ASP A 180 -23.48 -4.47 -0.27
C ASP A 180 -23.59 -3.04 0.27
N ILE A 181 -22.51 -2.51 0.86
CA ILE A 181 -22.55 -1.23 1.60
C ILE A 181 -21.50 -0.25 1.09
N ALA A 182 -20.21 -0.58 1.17
CA ALA A 182 -19.15 0.40 0.96
C ALA A 182 -19.06 0.91 -0.49
N LEU A 183 -19.23 0.02 -1.48
CA LEU A 183 -19.16 0.37 -2.89
C LEU A 183 -20.36 1.24 -3.35
N PRO A 184 -21.63 0.90 -3.03
CA PRO A 184 -22.76 1.80 -3.28
C PRO A 184 -22.59 3.18 -2.63
N LEU A 185 -22.16 3.20 -1.36
CA LEU A 185 -21.94 4.43 -0.60
C LEU A 185 -20.84 5.30 -1.24
N LEU A 186 -19.73 4.68 -1.66
CA LEU A 186 -18.64 5.39 -2.32
C LEU A 186 -19.13 6.05 -3.62
N LYS A 187 -19.88 5.31 -4.46
CA LYS A 187 -20.45 5.84 -5.71
C LYS A 187 -21.43 6.97 -5.47
N GLU A 188 -22.25 6.86 -4.43
CA GLU A 188 -23.19 7.91 -4.04
C GLU A 188 -22.45 9.19 -3.64
N LYS A 189 -21.44 9.08 -2.78
CA LYS A 189 -20.62 10.23 -2.36
C LYS A 189 -19.83 10.84 -3.51
N GLU A 190 -19.27 10.01 -4.39
CA GLU A 190 -18.57 10.50 -5.59
C GLU A 190 -19.50 11.26 -6.56
N THR A 191 -20.80 10.96 -6.55
CA THR A 191 -21.78 11.62 -7.42
C THR A 191 -22.37 12.89 -6.78
N ASN A 192 -22.61 12.86 -5.47
CA ASN A 192 -23.41 13.87 -4.77
C ASN A 192 -22.59 14.84 -3.90
N ASP A 193 -21.33 14.53 -3.60
CA ASP A 193 -20.48 15.30 -2.68
C ASP A 193 -19.18 15.75 -3.38
N GLU A 194 -19.21 16.94 -3.97
CA GLU A 194 -18.05 17.54 -4.65
C GLU A 194 -16.87 17.79 -3.69
N ASP A 195 -17.15 18.13 -2.43
CA ASP A 195 -16.12 18.38 -1.41
C ASP A 195 -15.39 17.08 -1.06
N PHE A 196 -16.11 15.96 -0.96
CA PHE A 196 -15.55 14.63 -0.78
C PHE A 196 -14.62 14.25 -1.94
N VAL A 197 -15.08 14.44 -3.19
CA VAL A 197 -14.28 14.13 -4.39
C VAL A 197 -13.03 14.99 -4.45
N ALA A 198 -13.15 16.30 -4.22
CA ALA A 198 -12.03 17.22 -4.24
C ALA A 198 -10.98 16.86 -3.17
N LEU A 199 -11.42 16.49 -1.96
CA LEU A 199 -10.52 16.06 -0.89
C LEU A 199 -9.83 14.73 -1.24
N CYS A 200 -10.56 13.76 -1.78
CA CYS A 200 -10.00 12.48 -2.22
C CYS A 200 -8.93 12.68 -3.32
N GLN A 201 -9.19 13.53 -4.32
CA GLN A 201 -8.22 13.85 -5.37
C GLN A 201 -6.99 14.59 -4.83
N LEU A 202 -7.21 15.57 -3.95
CA LEU A 202 -6.14 16.33 -3.31
C LEU A 202 -5.23 15.41 -2.47
N ARG A 203 -5.82 14.46 -1.74
CA ARG A 203 -5.07 13.51 -0.90
C ARG A 203 -4.44 12.38 -1.69
N GLN A 204 -5.09 11.93 -2.76
CA GLN A 204 -4.49 10.96 -3.66
C GLN A 204 -3.20 11.51 -4.23
N GLY A 205 -3.18 12.75 -4.76
CA GLY A 205 -1.96 13.35 -5.30
C GLY A 205 -1.21 12.38 -6.22
N ALA A 206 0.06 12.08 -5.90
CA ALA A 206 0.86 11.06 -6.59
C ALA A 206 0.93 9.70 -5.86
N ALA A 207 0.07 9.46 -4.87
CA ALA A 207 -0.08 8.16 -4.23
C ALA A 207 -0.59 7.13 -5.25
N LYS A 208 -0.07 5.91 -5.13
CA LYS A 208 -0.30 4.80 -6.05
C LYS A 208 -1.75 4.32 -6.10
N TYR A 209 -2.48 4.47 -4.99
CA TYR A 209 -3.83 3.95 -4.86
C TYR A 209 -4.83 5.04 -4.52
N SER A 210 -5.91 5.11 -5.29
CA SER A 210 -7.12 5.86 -4.93
C SER A 210 -7.84 5.17 -3.77
N LEU A 211 -8.76 5.89 -3.11
CA LEU A 211 -9.59 5.31 -2.04
C LEU A 211 -10.38 4.08 -2.53
N ALA A 212 -10.97 4.15 -3.73
CA ALA A 212 -11.65 3.02 -4.36
C ALA A 212 -10.70 1.82 -4.55
N ALA A 213 -9.51 2.06 -5.09
CA ALA A 213 -8.52 1.00 -5.30
C ALA A 213 -8.07 0.36 -3.98
N LEU A 214 -7.96 1.13 -2.89
CA LEU A 214 -7.62 0.61 -1.56
C LEU A 214 -8.71 -0.28 -0.97
N LEU A 215 -9.99 0.07 -1.17
CA LEU A 215 -11.14 -0.76 -0.78
C LEU A 215 -11.23 -2.05 -1.63
N GLU A 216 -10.70 -2.04 -2.85
CA GLU A 216 -10.64 -3.24 -3.68
C GLU A 216 -9.46 -4.17 -3.35
N LEU A 217 -8.43 -3.69 -2.63
CA LEU A 217 -7.24 -4.51 -2.35
C LEU A 217 -7.56 -5.85 -1.67
N PRO A 218 -8.44 -5.92 -0.65
CA PRO A 218 -8.77 -7.19 -0.02
C PRO A 218 -9.67 -8.10 -0.89
N GLN A 219 -10.24 -7.58 -1.98
CA GLN A 219 -11.02 -8.35 -2.97
C GLN A 219 -10.11 -9.08 -3.96
N ARG A 220 -9.03 -8.42 -4.40
CA ARG A 220 -8.13 -8.89 -5.47
C ARG A 220 -7.45 -10.23 -5.20
N TRP A 221 -7.50 -10.74 -3.96
CA TRP A 221 -7.02 -12.08 -3.62
C TRP A 221 -7.72 -13.22 -4.37
N LYS A 222 -8.94 -12.99 -4.90
CA LYS A 222 -9.67 -13.98 -5.71
C LYS A 222 -9.20 -14.04 -7.16
N ASP A 223 -8.81 -12.91 -7.76
CA ASP A 223 -8.48 -12.85 -9.18
C ASP A 223 -7.12 -13.48 -9.50
N THR A 224 -6.23 -13.60 -8.51
CA THR A 224 -4.93 -14.29 -8.65
C THR A 224 -4.98 -15.80 -8.40
N ASN A 225 -6.16 -16.39 -8.16
CA ASN A 225 -6.32 -17.82 -7.83
C ASN A 225 -7.29 -18.57 -8.76
N ILE A 226 -7.42 -18.13 -10.02
CA ILE A 226 -8.05 -18.94 -11.06
C ILE A 226 -7.28 -18.77 -12.37
N GLU A 227 -6.24 -19.58 -12.55
CA GLU A 227 -5.98 -20.42 -13.74
C GLU A 227 -4.84 -21.40 -13.47
#